data_AF-W6KA65-F1
#
_entry.id   AF-W6KA65-F1
#
_cell.length_a   1.000
_cell.length_b   1.000
_cell.length_c   1.000
_cell.angle_alpha   90.00
_cell.angle_beta   90.00
_cell.angle_gamma   90.00
#
_symmetry.space_group_name_H-M   'P 1'
#
loop_
_entity.id
_entity.type
_entity.pdbx_description
1 polymer ?
#
loop_
_entity_poly.entity_id
_entity_poly.type
_entity_poly.pdbx_seq_one_letter_code
_entity_poly.pdbx_strand_id
1 'polypeptide(L)'
;MLLRVVRPMKREGSSKHYFRQRIPLDVLDQARGITLTIPLGEKTVTKTVAPKASELKISLQTSDSSEAKTRQANVAAYLEATWKSLRNGPERLTDRQVAALAGDVFDAFMSALEDDHGKAALWRQVQAHNEAAQRGE
;
A
#
# COMPACT_ATOMS: atom_id res chain seq x y z
N MET A 1 -31.21 -8.14 -17.51
CA MET A 1 -29.88 -8.68 -17.15
C MET A 1 -29.40 -7.98 -15.89
N LEU A 2 -29.35 -8.67 -14.75
CA LEU A 2 -28.80 -8.12 -13.51
C LEU A 2 -27.29 -8.40 -13.48
N LEU A 3 -26.48 -7.36 -13.70
CA LEU A 3 -25.03 -7.45 -13.51
C LEU A 3 -24.76 -7.78 -12.03
N ARG A 4 -24.29 -9.00 -11.78
CA ARG A 4 -23.96 -9.49 -10.45
C ARG A 4 -22.69 -8.78 -9.97
N VAL A 5 -22.89 -7.70 -9.20
CA VAL A 5 -21.82 -6.93 -8.56
C VAL A 5 -20.98 -7.86 -7.67
N VAL A 6 -19.66 -7.65 -7.64
CA VAL A 6 -18.70 -8.41 -6.83
C VAL A 6 -19.16 -8.40 -5.37
N ARG A 7 -19.59 -9.56 -4.84
CA ARG A 7 -20.00 -9.70 -3.43
C ARG A 7 -18.83 -10.22 -2.59
N PRO A 8 -18.68 -9.75 -1.34
CA PRO A 8 -17.73 -10.33 -0.39
C PRO A 8 -18.00 -11.83 -0.22
N MET A 9 -16.99 -12.68 -0.39
CA MET A 9 -17.13 -14.13 -0.18
C MET A 9 -16.82 -14.49 1.26
N LYS A 10 -17.72 -15.23 1.91
CA LYS A 10 -17.48 -15.77 3.26
C LYS A 10 -16.37 -16.83 3.20
N ARG A 11 -15.46 -16.85 4.17
CA ARG A 11 -14.42 -17.88 4.25
C ARG A 11 -15.02 -19.22 4.65
N GLU A 12 -14.50 -20.29 4.07
CA GLU A 12 -14.69 -21.64 4.59
C GLU A 12 -14.07 -21.75 6.00
N GLY A 13 -14.87 -22.12 7.00
CA GLY A 13 -14.42 -22.25 8.39
C GLY A 13 -14.18 -20.93 9.15
N SER A 14 -14.54 -19.75 8.63
CA SER A 14 -14.48 -18.49 9.40
C SER A 14 -15.60 -17.53 9.00
N SER A 15 -16.07 -16.73 9.96
CA SER A 15 -17.06 -15.68 9.73
C SER A 15 -16.55 -14.50 8.90
N LYS A 16 -15.23 -14.40 8.67
CA LYS A 16 -14.60 -13.27 7.97
C LYS A 16 -14.74 -13.39 6.46
N HIS A 17 -14.94 -12.25 5.79
CA HIS A 17 -15.03 -12.17 4.33
C HIS A 17 -13.65 -12.08 3.66
N TYR A 18 -13.55 -12.53 2.41
CA TYR A 18 -12.40 -12.40 1.54
C TYR A 18 -12.73 -11.63 0.26
N PHE A 19 -11.75 -10.87 -0.18
CA PHE A 19 -11.65 -10.37 -1.54
C PHE A 19 -10.81 -11.34 -2.38
N ARG A 20 -11.27 -11.59 -3.60
CA ARG A 20 -10.58 -12.41 -4.59
C ARG A 20 -10.64 -11.72 -5.95
N GLN A 21 -9.48 -11.48 -6.55
CA GLN A 21 -9.39 -10.90 -7.88
C GLN A 21 -8.24 -11.53 -8.64
N ARG A 22 -8.45 -11.82 -9.93
CA ARG A 22 -7.39 -12.27 -10.82
C ARG A 22 -6.44 -11.11 -11.11
N ILE A 23 -5.14 -11.38 -11.11
CA ILE A 23 -4.15 -10.37 -11.52
C ILE A 23 -4.22 -10.24 -13.06
N PRO A 24 -4.34 -9.02 -13.62
CA PRO A 24 -4.35 -8.83 -15.06
C PRO A 24 -3.08 -9.38 -15.71
N LEU A 25 -3.21 -10.08 -16.85
CA LEU A 25 -2.11 -10.80 -17.49
C LEU A 25 -0.98 -9.89 -17.95
N ASP A 26 -1.32 -8.67 -18.36
CA ASP A 26 -0.42 -7.62 -18.84
C ASP A 26 0.52 -7.10 -17.75
N VAL A 27 0.10 -7.09 -16.48
CA VAL A 27 0.93 -6.66 -15.35
C VAL A 27 1.41 -7.82 -14.48
N LEU A 28 1.08 -9.07 -14.84
CA LEU A 28 1.31 -10.24 -13.99
C LEU A 28 2.78 -10.44 -13.66
N ASP A 29 3.66 -10.35 -14.66
CA ASP A 29 5.09 -10.57 -14.46
C ASP A 29 5.73 -9.42 -13.68
N GLN A 30 5.28 -8.18 -13.88
CA GLN A 30 5.72 -7.02 -13.09
C GLN A 30 5.24 -7.10 -11.63
N ALA A 31 4.03 -7.62 -11.41
CA ALA A 31 3.42 -7.70 -10.09
C ALA A 31 4.08 -8.76 -9.19
N ARG A 32 4.71 -9.79 -9.76
CA ARG A 32 5.34 -10.89 -8.98
C ARG A 32 6.48 -10.36 -8.10
N GLY A 33 6.47 -10.76 -6.83
CA GLY A 33 7.48 -10.33 -5.85
C GLY A 33 7.22 -8.95 -5.23
N ILE A 34 6.28 -8.16 -5.77
CA ILE A 34 5.90 -6.88 -5.16
C ILE A 34 5.15 -7.14 -3.86
N THR A 35 5.50 -6.39 -2.82
CA THR A 35 4.74 -6.32 -1.56
C THR A 35 3.77 -5.15 -1.62
N LEU A 36 2.47 -5.47 -1.59
CA LEU A 36 1.40 -4.51 -1.61
C LEU A 36 0.98 -4.14 -0.18
N THR A 37 0.82 -2.84 0.09
CA THR A 37 0.32 -2.32 1.37
C THR A 37 -1.12 -1.87 1.18
N ILE A 38 -2.06 -2.79 1.40
CA ILE A 38 -3.45 -2.62 1.02
C ILE A 38 -4.24 -2.01 2.18
N PRO A 39 -4.97 -0.90 1.98
CA PRO A 39 -5.81 -0.30 3.01
C PRO A 39 -7.13 -1.06 3.19
N LEU A 40 -7.45 -1.38 4.45
CA LEU A 40 -8.70 -2.00 4.90
C LEU A 40 -9.41 -1.07 5.91
N GLY A 41 -9.77 0.13 5.45
CA GLY A 41 -10.23 1.21 6.34
C GLY A 41 -9.04 1.85 7.05
N GLU A 42 -9.08 1.95 8.38
CA GLU A 42 -8.00 2.54 9.19
C GLU A 42 -6.74 1.67 9.31
N LYS A 43 -6.82 0.40 8.89
CA LYS A 43 -5.71 -0.56 8.99
C LYS A 43 -5.13 -0.86 7.63
N THR A 44 -3.83 -1.08 7.55
CA THR A 44 -3.15 -1.58 6.36
C THR A 44 -2.74 -3.04 6.53
N VAL A 45 -2.82 -3.81 5.44
CA VAL A 45 -2.37 -5.20 5.40
C VAL A 45 -1.32 -5.34 4.31
N THR A 46 -0.17 -5.89 4.68
CA THR A 46 0.88 -6.23 3.73
C THR A 46 0.59 -7.57 3.08
N LYS A 47 0.70 -7.61 1.75
CA LYS A 47 0.55 -8.84 0.97
C LYS A 47 1.57 -8.88 -0.15
N THR A 48 2.46 -9.85 -0.08
CA THR A 48 3.40 -10.14 -1.18
C THR A 48 2.71 -10.99 -2.25
N VAL A 49 2.86 -10.58 -3.51
CA VAL A 49 2.40 -11.35 -4.67
C VAL A 49 3.37 -12.52 -4.88
N ALA A 50 2.90 -13.74 -4.66
CA ALA A 50 3.75 -14.92 -4.80
C ALA A 50 4.18 -15.13 -6.27
N PRO A 51 5.36 -15.73 -6.53
CA PRO A 51 5.89 -15.90 -7.90
C PRO A 51 4.97 -16.68 -8.86
N LYS A 52 4.11 -17.55 -8.33
CA LYS A 52 3.15 -18.36 -9.11
C LYS A 52 1.69 -17.93 -8.90
N ALA A 53 1.45 -16.78 -8.25
CA ALA A 53 0.09 -16.32 -8.01
C ALA A 53 -0.54 -15.78 -9.29
N SER A 54 -1.66 -16.38 -9.72
CA SER A 54 -2.53 -15.84 -10.76
C SER A 54 -3.68 -14.98 -10.20
N GLU A 55 -3.90 -15.06 -8.88
CA GLU A 55 -4.97 -14.38 -8.17
C GLU A 55 -4.51 -13.86 -6.82
N LEU A 56 -5.11 -12.75 -6.40
CA LEU A 56 -4.97 -12.20 -5.07
C LEU A 56 -6.15 -12.60 -4.22
N LYS A 57 -5.84 -13.19 -3.06
CA LYS A 57 -6.81 -13.47 -1.99
C LYS A 57 -6.43 -12.67 -0.76
N ILE A 58 -7.30 -11.74 -0.37
CA ILE A 58 -7.08 -10.81 0.73
C ILE A 58 -8.23 -10.99 1.73
N SER A 59 -7.90 -11.16 3.01
CA SER A 59 -8.91 -11.18 4.08
C SER A 59 -9.40 -9.75 4.32
N LEU A 60 -10.71 -9.52 4.30
CA LEU A 60 -11.31 -8.23 4.62
C LEU A 60 -11.36 -7.96 6.12
N GLN A 61 -10.95 -8.94 6.94
CA GLN A 61 -10.85 -8.87 8.39
C GLN A 61 -12.15 -8.47 9.13
N THR A 62 -13.31 -8.62 8.50
CA THR A 62 -14.61 -8.33 9.11
C THR A 62 -15.64 -9.40 8.76
N SER A 63 -16.55 -9.66 9.70
CA SER A 63 -17.74 -10.50 9.52
C SER A 63 -18.99 -9.69 9.21
N ASP A 64 -18.97 -8.37 9.40
CA ASP A 64 -20.07 -7.49 9.00
C ASP A 64 -20.08 -7.35 7.47
N SER A 65 -21.25 -7.63 6.88
CA SER A 65 -21.46 -7.55 5.44
C SER A 65 -21.39 -6.13 4.88
N SER A 66 -21.79 -5.12 5.66
CA SER A 66 -21.76 -3.70 5.25
C SER A 66 -20.31 -3.23 5.20
N GLU A 67 -19.59 -3.43 6.31
CA GLU A 67 -18.17 -3.11 6.40
C GLU A 67 -17.33 -3.88 5.38
N ALA A 68 -17.65 -5.15 5.12
CA ALA A 68 -16.97 -5.95 4.10
C ALA A 68 -17.11 -5.33 2.70
N LYS A 69 -18.29 -4.79 2.34
CA LYS A 69 -18.48 -4.11 1.04
C LYS A 69 -17.62 -2.85 0.93
N THR A 70 -17.57 -2.04 1.98
CA THR A 70 -16.74 -0.82 2.02
C THR A 70 -15.26 -1.16 1.88
N ARG A 71 -14.75 -2.09 2.70
CA ARG A 71 -13.35 -2.54 2.61
C ARG A 71 -13.04 -3.16 1.26
N GLN A 72 -13.98 -3.91 0.69
CA GLN A 72 -13.83 -4.46 -0.65
C GLN A 72 -13.67 -3.38 -1.73
N ALA A 73 -14.49 -2.32 -1.68
CA ALA A 73 -14.37 -1.20 -2.61
C ALA A 73 -12.99 -0.52 -2.49
N ASN A 74 -12.51 -0.30 -1.26
CA ASN A 74 -11.20 0.27 -1.00
C ASN A 74 -10.06 -0.59 -1.56
N VAL A 75 -10.11 -1.91 -1.35
CA VAL A 75 -9.14 -2.86 -1.89
C VAL A 75 -9.15 -2.83 -3.42
N ALA A 76 -10.32 -2.84 -4.04
CA ALA A 76 -10.46 -2.81 -5.49
C ALA A 76 -9.88 -1.52 -6.08
N ALA A 77 -10.20 -0.37 -5.50
CA ALA A 77 -9.68 0.93 -5.93
C ALA A 77 -8.14 1.00 -5.80
N TYR A 78 -7.59 0.53 -4.69
CA TYR A 78 -6.15 0.47 -4.48
C TYR A 78 -5.45 -0.41 -5.52
N LEU A 79 -6.00 -1.60 -5.81
CA LEU A 79 -5.42 -2.51 -6.78
C LEU A 79 -5.50 -1.94 -8.21
N GLU A 80 -6.61 -1.30 -8.58
CA GLU A 80 -6.70 -0.62 -9.88
C GLU A 80 -5.65 0.47 -10.05
N ALA A 81 -5.46 1.33 -9.04
CA ALA A 81 -4.41 2.35 -9.06
C ALA A 81 -3.01 1.72 -9.17
N THR A 82 -2.77 0.63 -8.45
CA THR A 82 -1.51 -0.11 -8.51
C THR A 82 -1.26 -0.68 -9.90
N TRP A 83 -2.25 -1.34 -10.51
CA TRP A 83 -2.12 -1.88 -11.86
C TRP A 83 -1.92 -0.80 -12.91
N LYS A 84 -2.61 0.34 -12.78
CA LYS A 84 -2.38 1.50 -13.64
C LYS A 84 -0.95 2.02 -13.52
N SER A 85 -0.41 2.10 -12.31
CA SER A 85 0.99 2.49 -12.08
C SER A 85 1.98 1.50 -12.71
N LEU A 86 1.76 0.19 -12.56
CA LEU A 86 2.63 -0.82 -13.19
C LEU A 86 2.64 -0.74 -14.72
N ARG A 87 1.48 -0.46 -15.33
CA ARG A 87 1.36 -0.27 -16.79
C ARG A 87 2.10 0.96 -17.29
N ASN A 88 1.93 2.08 -16.57
CA ASN A 88 2.52 3.35 -16.98
C ASN A 88 4.02 3.43 -16.66
N GLY A 89 4.51 2.55 -15.78
CA GLY A 89 5.87 2.61 -15.27
C GLY A 89 6.07 3.80 -14.33
N PRO A 90 7.31 4.02 -13.87
CA PRO A 90 7.65 5.17 -13.04
C PRO A 90 7.48 6.46 -13.83
N GLU A 91 6.61 7.35 -13.33
CA GLU A 91 6.43 8.68 -13.89
C GLU A 91 7.64 9.56 -13.54
N ARG A 92 8.20 10.24 -14.53
CA ARG A 92 9.27 11.21 -14.28
C ARG A 92 8.68 12.43 -13.59
N LEU A 93 9.13 12.69 -12.38
CA LEU A 93 8.82 13.93 -11.68
C LEU A 93 9.61 15.09 -12.31
N THR A 94 8.94 16.23 -12.46
CA THR A 94 9.59 17.50 -12.79
C THR A 94 10.38 18.01 -11.58
N ASP A 95 11.41 18.83 -11.80
CA ASP A 95 12.21 19.42 -10.70
C ASP A 95 11.33 20.16 -9.69
N ARG A 96 10.27 20.82 -10.14
CA ARG A 96 9.29 21.47 -9.28
C ARG A 96 8.55 20.50 -8.37
N GLN A 97 8.15 19.33 -8.90
CA GLN A 97 7.47 18.30 -8.10
C GLN A 97 8.43 17.64 -7.11
N VAL A 98 9.69 17.43 -7.52
CA VAL A 98 10.74 16.94 -6.62
C VAL A 98 10.96 17.93 -5.47
N ALA A 99 11.09 19.22 -5.77
CA ALA A 99 11.26 20.26 -4.77
C ALA A 99 10.04 20.38 -3.83
N ALA A 100 8.82 20.27 -4.36
CA ALA A 100 7.61 20.27 -3.54
C ALA A 100 7.56 19.07 -2.58
N LEU A 101 7.86 17.86 -3.08
CA LEU A 101 7.89 16.66 -2.23
C LEU A 101 8.99 16.74 -1.15
N ALA A 102 10.14 17.33 -1.48
CA ALA A 102 11.20 17.59 -0.50
C ALA A 102 10.73 18.58 0.58
N GLY A 103 9.94 19.60 0.21
CA GLY A 103 9.27 20.51 1.14
C GLY A 103 8.32 19.78 2.09
N ASP A 104 7.45 18.90 1.57
CA ASP A 104 6.52 18.13 2.40
C ASP A 104 7.25 17.24 3.42
N VAL A 105 8.35 16.61 3.02
CA VAL A 105 9.19 15.80 3.93
C VAL A 105 9.89 16.69 4.97
N PHE A 106 10.38 17.85 4.56
CA PHE A 106 10.98 18.83 5.47
C PHE A 106 9.98 19.31 6.51
N ASP A 107 8.78 19.70 6.08
CA ASP A 107 7.71 20.17 6.97
C ASP A 107 7.28 19.07 7.95
N ALA A 108 7.14 17.83 7.48
CA ALA A 108 6.86 16.70 8.36
C ALA A 108 7.97 16.48 9.39
N PHE A 109 9.24 16.60 9.00
CA PHE A 109 10.38 16.46 9.91
C PHE A 109 10.44 17.61 10.93
N MET A 110 10.23 18.84 10.48
CA MET A 110 10.26 20.03 11.34
C MET A 110 9.08 20.06 12.30
N SER A 111 7.88 19.65 11.89
CA SER A 111 6.70 19.58 12.77
C SER A 111 6.94 18.73 14.04
N ALA A 112 7.87 17.79 14.00
CA ALA A 112 8.26 16.95 15.14
C ALA A 112 9.42 17.52 15.99
N LEU A 113 10.12 18.56 15.51
CA LEU A 113 11.42 19.03 16.04
C LEU A 113 11.50 20.55 16.23
N GLU A 114 10.47 21.31 15.85
CA GLU A 114 10.48 22.78 15.79
C GLU A 114 10.60 23.44 17.18
N ASP A 115 9.86 22.94 18.17
CA ASP A 115 9.83 23.51 19.54
C ASP A 115 10.83 22.84 20.51
N ASP A 116 11.19 21.58 20.26
CA ASP A 116 12.17 20.82 21.04
C ASP A 116 12.96 19.95 20.07
N HIS A 117 14.26 20.22 19.94
CA HIS A 117 15.17 19.39 19.14
C HIS A 117 15.24 17.93 19.63
N GLY A 118 14.61 17.61 20.76
CA GLY A 118 14.60 16.28 21.33
C GLY A 118 15.95 15.93 21.96
N LYS A 119 16.01 14.75 22.57
CA LYS A 119 17.21 14.30 23.30
C LYS A 119 18.34 14.01 22.31
N ALA A 120 19.59 14.28 22.71
CA ALA A 120 20.79 13.99 21.91
C ALA A 120 20.90 12.53 21.40
N ALA A 121 20.20 11.59 22.03
CA ALA A 121 20.10 10.21 21.56
C ALA A 121 19.37 10.08 20.21
N LEU A 122 18.35 10.91 19.93
CA LEU A 122 17.61 10.92 18.68
C LEU A 122 18.52 11.33 17.51
N TRP A 123 19.29 12.40 17.68
CA TRP A 123 20.23 12.88 16.66
C TRP A 123 21.34 11.88 16.34
N ARG A 124 21.81 11.12 17.34
CA ARG A 124 22.74 10.01 17.12
C ARG A 124 22.13 8.91 16.25
N GLN A 125 20.83 8.62 16.39
CA GLN A 125 20.13 7.67 15.53
C GLN A 125 19.94 8.22 14.12
N VAL A 126 19.53 9.49 13.97
CA VAL A 126 19.41 10.16 12.67
C VAL A 126 20.74 10.12 11.91
N GLN A 127 21.86 10.42 12.59
CA GLN A 127 23.18 10.35 11.99
C GLN A 127 23.53 8.93 11.53
N ALA A 128 23.30 7.91 12.36
CA ALA A 128 23.56 6.52 11.99
C ALA A 128 22.71 6.07 10.78
N HIS A 129 21.44 6.49 10.70
CA HIS A 129 20.57 6.21 9.56
C HIS A 129 21.02 6.93 8.29
N ASN A 130 21.47 8.18 8.39
CA ASN A 130 22.00 8.93 7.26
C ASN A 130 23.29 8.29 6.72
N GLU A 131 24.18 7.86 7.61
CA GLU A 131 25.41 7.16 7.24
C GLU A 131 25.13 5.80 6.57
N ALA A 132 24.14 5.06 7.05
CA ALA A 132 23.69 3.81 6.41
C ALA A 132 23.09 4.06 5.01
N ALA A 133 22.22 5.07 4.88
CA ALA A 133 21.62 5.45 3.61
C ALA A 133 22.68 5.88 2.57
N GLN A 134 23.73 6.60 2.98
CA GLN A 134 24.86 6.96 2.11
C GLN A 134 25.67 5.74 1.65
N ARG A 135 25.71 4.67 2.46
CA ARG A 135 26.34 3.39 2.09
C ARG A 135 25.43 2.47 1.27
N GLY A 136 24.14 2.80 1.17
CA GLY A 136 23.14 1.97 0.47
C GLY A 136 22.68 0.75 1.26
N GLU A 137 22.82 0.78 2.60
CA GLU A 137 22.33 -0.22 3.56
C GLU A 137 20.93 0.14 4.07
#